data_AF-A0A8J1N0A9-F1
#
_entry.id   AF-A0A8J1N0A9-F1
#
_cell.length_a   1.000
_cell.length_b   1.000
_cell.length_c   1.000
_cell.angle_alpha   90.00
_cell.angle_beta   90.00
_cell.angle_gamma   90.00
#
_symmetry.space_group_name_H-M   'P 1'
#
loop_
_entity.id
_entity.type
_entity.pdbx_description
1 polymer ?
#
loop_
_entity_poly.entity_id
_entity_poly.type
_entity_poly.pdbx_seq_one_letter_code
_entity_poly.pdbx_strand_id
1 'polypeptide(L)'
;MASEGTQQNPSCKIMTFRPTLEEFQDFGKYMAYIESHGAHRAGLAKVIPPKQWRPRRTYDDLDEMVIPAPIQQVVTGQSGLFTQYNIQKKPMTVGEYRRLANSDKYCTPRHQDFDDLERKYWKNLTFVSPIYGADISGSLYDNDINLWNIAGLNTLLDMVEHECGIIIEGVNTPYLYFGMWKTTFAWHTEDMDLYSINYLHFGEPKSWKPTIQDKKSSPLNVLG
;
A
#
# COMPACT_ATOMS: atom_id res chain seq x y z
N MET A 1 -6.23 -41.19 -4.14
CA MET A 1 -6.59 -40.75 -2.78
C MET A 1 -6.13 -39.30 -2.66
N ALA A 2 -7.05 -38.34 -2.79
CA ALA A 2 -6.74 -36.95 -2.53
C ALA A 2 -6.70 -36.76 -1.01
N SER A 3 -5.59 -36.28 -0.46
CA SER A 3 -5.52 -35.91 0.94
C SER A 3 -6.51 -34.77 1.19
N GLU A 4 -7.51 -34.99 2.04
CA GLU A 4 -8.32 -33.94 2.63
C GLU A 4 -7.43 -33.13 3.58
N GLY A 5 -6.58 -32.27 3.01
CA GLY A 5 -5.89 -31.25 3.78
C GLY A 5 -6.94 -30.27 4.30
N THR A 6 -7.07 -30.14 5.62
CA THR A 6 -7.92 -29.12 6.24
C THR A 6 -7.54 -27.76 5.65
N GLN A 7 -8.46 -27.14 4.92
CA GLN A 7 -8.16 -25.92 4.19
C GLN A 7 -7.92 -24.79 5.19
N GLN A 8 -6.67 -24.31 5.29
CA GLN A 8 -6.31 -23.21 6.18
C GLN A 8 -7.07 -21.93 5.78
N ASN A 9 -7.47 -21.12 6.77
CA ASN A 9 -8.29 -19.91 6.61
C ASN A 9 -9.58 -20.10 5.77
N PRO A 10 -10.52 -20.98 6.17
CA PRO A 10 -11.73 -21.26 5.40
C PRO A 10 -12.68 -20.06 5.29
N SER A 11 -12.59 -19.09 6.20
CA SER A 11 -13.37 -17.86 6.17
C SER A 11 -12.77 -16.75 5.31
N CYS A 12 -11.61 -16.99 4.68
CA CYS A 12 -10.88 -16.00 3.86
C CYS A 12 -10.71 -14.64 4.56
N LYS A 13 -10.43 -14.66 5.87
CA LYS A 13 -10.25 -13.42 6.65
C LYS A 13 -8.83 -12.90 6.49
N ILE A 14 -8.69 -11.57 6.49
CA ILE A 14 -7.38 -10.90 6.53
C ILE A 14 -6.63 -11.37 7.77
N MET A 15 -5.44 -11.92 7.58
CA MET A 15 -4.58 -12.40 8.66
C MET A 15 -3.54 -11.35 9.01
N THR A 16 -3.15 -11.29 10.29
CA THR A 16 -2.06 -10.43 10.77
C THR A 16 -0.94 -11.30 11.35
N PHE A 17 0.27 -11.12 10.83
CA PHE A 17 1.47 -11.84 11.22
C PHE A 17 2.45 -10.91 11.95
N ARG A 18 3.28 -11.48 12.83
CA ARG A 18 4.22 -10.75 13.69
C ARG A 18 5.54 -11.53 13.76
N PRO A 19 6.38 -11.47 12.70
CA PRO A 19 7.62 -12.23 12.66
C PRO A 19 8.56 -11.86 13.80
N THR A 20 9.30 -12.84 14.27
CA THR A 20 10.56 -12.63 15.00
C THR A 20 11.62 -12.05 14.05
N LEU A 21 12.71 -11.50 14.60
CA LEU A 21 13.79 -10.97 13.76
C LEU A 21 14.44 -12.05 12.88
N GLU A 22 14.48 -13.30 13.36
CA GLU A 22 14.99 -14.46 12.63
C GLU A 22 14.08 -14.83 11.45
N GLU A 23 12.76 -14.88 11.67
CA GLU A 23 11.78 -15.11 10.60
C GLU A 23 11.75 -13.98 9.58
N PHE A 24 12.04 -12.75 10.02
CA PHE A 24 12.07 -11.56 9.17
C PHE A 24 13.35 -11.46 8.30
N GLN A 25 14.35 -12.32 8.48
CA GLN A 25 15.58 -12.28 7.68
C GLN A 25 15.34 -12.65 6.21
N ASP A 26 14.39 -13.55 5.94
CA ASP A 26 14.17 -14.13 4.62
C ASP A 26 12.73 -13.85 4.16
N PHE A 27 12.58 -12.86 3.29
CA PHE A 27 11.30 -12.44 2.75
C PHE A 27 10.59 -13.60 2.01
N GLY A 28 11.28 -14.28 1.09
CA GLY A 28 10.68 -15.35 0.28
C GLY A 28 10.20 -16.53 1.13
N LYS A 29 11.00 -16.95 2.11
CA LYS A 29 10.62 -17.99 3.07
C LYS A 29 9.42 -17.56 3.92
N TYR A 30 9.38 -16.30 4.36
CA TYR A 30 8.27 -15.80 5.15
C TYR A 30 6.97 -15.69 4.34
N MET A 31 7.07 -15.31 3.06
CA MET A 31 5.94 -15.32 2.14
C MET A 31 5.35 -16.74 1.98
N ALA A 32 6.20 -17.75 1.76
CA ALA A 32 5.75 -19.14 1.73
C ALA A 32 5.11 -19.59 3.06
N TYR A 33 5.64 -19.12 4.19
CA TYR A 33 5.08 -19.40 5.52
C TYR A 33 3.67 -18.83 5.68
N ILE A 34 3.43 -17.55 5.36
CA ILE A 34 2.09 -16.95 5.51
C ILE A 34 1.08 -17.58 4.55
N GLU A 35 1.52 -18.00 3.36
CA GLU A 35 0.69 -18.72 2.40
C GLU A 35 0.30 -20.11 2.90
N SER A 36 1.22 -20.84 3.55
CA SER A 36 0.91 -22.14 4.16
C SER A 36 -0.17 -22.05 5.25
N HIS A 37 -0.37 -20.86 5.84
CA HIS A 37 -1.45 -20.56 6.79
C HIS A 37 -2.74 -20.05 6.13
N GLY A 38 -2.79 -20.00 4.80
CA GLY A 38 -3.97 -19.58 4.04
C GLY A 38 -4.15 -18.07 3.92
N ALA A 39 -3.09 -17.27 4.10
CA ALA A 39 -3.17 -15.81 4.01
C ALA A 39 -3.63 -15.33 2.62
N HIS A 40 -3.12 -15.94 1.54
CA HIS A 40 -3.44 -15.62 0.15
C HIS A 40 -4.95 -15.63 -0.15
N ARG A 41 -5.72 -16.49 0.54
CA ARG A 41 -7.17 -16.61 0.32
C ARG A 41 -7.97 -15.33 0.60
N ALA A 42 -7.45 -14.47 1.46
CA ALA A 42 -8.07 -13.18 1.77
C ALA A 42 -7.73 -12.08 0.75
N GLY A 43 -6.78 -12.33 -0.17
CA GLY A 43 -6.21 -11.33 -1.08
C GLY A 43 -5.36 -10.24 -0.40
N LEU A 44 -5.33 -10.21 0.93
CA LEU A 44 -4.58 -9.22 1.72
C LEU A 44 -4.12 -9.83 3.05
N ALA A 45 -2.87 -9.55 3.42
CA ALA A 45 -2.31 -9.89 4.72
C ALA A 45 -1.57 -8.70 5.31
N LYS A 46 -1.57 -8.61 6.64
CA LYS A 46 -0.79 -7.61 7.36
C LYS A 46 0.40 -8.28 8.03
N VAL A 47 1.60 -7.74 7.86
CA VAL A 47 2.81 -8.17 8.57
C VAL A 47 3.27 -6.99 9.41
N ILE A 48 3.37 -7.19 10.73
CA ILE A 48 3.88 -6.14 11.62
C ILE A 48 5.33 -6.48 11.92
N PRO A 49 6.30 -5.70 11.41
CA PRO A 49 7.71 -6.04 11.52
C PRO A 49 8.19 -6.06 12.99
N PRO A 50 9.34 -6.71 13.27
CA PRO A 50 9.95 -6.68 14.59
C PRO A 50 10.20 -5.24 15.06
N LYS A 51 9.95 -4.94 16.34
CA LYS A 51 10.04 -3.57 16.88
C LYS A 51 11.43 -2.92 16.72
N GLN A 52 12.48 -3.73 16.62
CA GLN A 52 13.86 -3.25 16.45
C GLN A 52 14.18 -2.87 15.01
N TRP A 53 13.39 -3.35 14.03
CA TRP A 53 13.59 -3.04 12.63
C TRP A 53 12.91 -1.71 12.29
N ARG A 54 13.64 -0.87 11.56
CA ARG A 54 13.14 0.37 10.97
C ARG A 54 13.81 0.57 9.61
N PRO A 55 13.08 0.94 8.56
CA PRO A 55 13.65 1.08 7.22
C PRO A 55 14.35 2.43 7.01
N ARG A 56 14.15 3.40 7.89
CA ARG A 56 14.77 4.73 7.82
C ARG A 56 15.05 5.27 9.21
N ARG A 57 16.15 6.01 9.39
CA ARG A 57 16.50 6.66 10.68
C ARG A 57 15.60 7.85 11.02
N THR A 58 15.32 8.73 10.07
CA THR A 58 14.47 9.93 10.22
C THR A 58 13.77 10.27 8.89
N TYR A 59 12.65 11.00 8.95
CA TYR A 59 11.90 11.51 7.80
C TYR A 59 11.92 13.05 7.71
N ASP A 60 12.78 13.72 8.49
CA ASP A 60 12.82 15.19 8.57
C ASP A 60 13.35 15.86 7.29
N ASP A 61 14.08 15.11 6.47
CA ASP A 61 14.71 15.57 5.23
C ASP A 61 13.78 15.53 4.00
N LEU A 62 12.53 15.09 4.18
CA LEU A 62 11.61 14.91 3.05
C LEU A 62 10.96 16.19 2.55
N ASP A 63 10.99 17.29 3.30
CA ASP A 63 10.23 18.51 2.96
C ASP A 63 10.60 19.12 1.60
N GLU A 64 11.85 18.93 1.17
CA GLU A 64 12.38 19.42 -0.10
C GLU A 64 12.14 18.47 -1.27
N MET A 65 11.75 17.22 -0.99
CA MET A 65 11.44 16.23 -2.02
C MET A 65 10.26 16.74 -2.88
N VAL A 66 10.39 16.58 -4.20
CA VAL A 66 9.39 17.04 -5.16
C VAL A 66 8.40 15.92 -5.47
N ILE A 67 7.11 16.27 -5.43
CA ILE A 67 6.02 15.49 -6.02
C ILE A 67 5.81 16.04 -7.44
N PRO A 68 6.25 15.32 -8.49
CA PRO A 68 6.30 15.89 -9.85
C PRO A 68 4.93 16.03 -10.49
N ALA A 69 4.02 15.09 -10.24
CA ALA A 69 2.69 15.06 -10.87
C ALA A 69 1.57 14.74 -9.86
N PRO A 70 1.31 15.62 -8.87
CA PRO A 70 0.21 15.41 -7.94
C PRO A 70 -1.14 15.42 -8.68
N ILE A 71 -2.05 14.53 -8.31
CA ILE A 71 -3.35 14.36 -8.97
C ILE A 71 -4.50 14.78 -8.05
N GLN A 72 -5.36 15.67 -8.52
CA GLN A 72 -6.62 16.00 -7.84
C GLN A 72 -7.67 14.97 -8.21
N GLN A 73 -8.23 14.27 -7.21
CA GLN A 73 -9.18 13.19 -7.41
C GLN A 73 -10.61 13.71 -7.38
N VAL A 74 -11.21 13.87 -8.55
CA VAL A 74 -12.59 14.29 -8.72
C VAL A 74 -13.48 13.05 -8.74
N VAL A 75 -14.40 12.94 -7.79
CA VAL A 75 -15.30 11.79 -7.69
C VAL A 75 -16.72 12.20 -8.03
N THR A 76 -17.36 11.43 -8.90
CA THR A 76 -18.77 11.59 -9.27
C THR A 76 -19.51 10.29 -9.04
N GLY A 77 -20.75 10.35 -8.58
CA GLY A 77 -21.57 9.16 -8.33
C GLY A 77 -22.46 9.31 -7.11
N GLN A 78 -23.23 8.27 -6.82
CA GLN A 78 -24.18 8.25 -5.70
C GLN A 78 -24.50 6.81 -5.27
N SER A 79 -25.08 6.66 -4.08
CA SER A 79 -25.58 5.37 -3.56
C SER A 79 -24.52 4.25 -3.56
N GLY A 80 -23.26 4.58 -3.26
CA GLY A 80 -22.17 3.60 -3.15
C GLY A 80 -21.45 3.29 -4.47
N LEU A 81 -21.93 3.80 -5.61
CA LEU A 81 -21.29 3.64 -6.91
C LEU A 81 -20.68 4.97 -7.37
N PHE A 82 -19.37 4.98 -7.55
CA PHE A 82 -18.61 6.18 -7.87
C PHE A 82 -17.58 5.94 -8.97
N THR A 83 -17.35 6.98 -9.77
CA THR A 83 -16.28 7.06 -10.75
C THR A 83 -15.32 8.17 -10.33
N GLN A 84 -14.02 7.88 -10.38
CA GLN A 84 -12.96 8.83 -10.08
C GLN A 84 -12.27 9.29 -11.37
N TYR A 85 -12.02 10.59 -11.48
CA TYR A 85 -11.22 11.22 -12.52
C TYR A 85 -10.02 11.92 -11.89
N ASN A 86 -8.86 11.80 -12.53
CA ASN A 86 -7.62 12.41 -12.04
C ASN A 86 -7.32 13.67 -12.85
N ILE A 87 -7.17 14.80 -12.17
CA ILE A 87 -6.73 16.07 -12.78
C ILE A 87 -5.33 16.35 -12.28
N GLN A 88 -4.34 16.26 -13.16
CA GLN A 88 -2.95 16.57 -12.81
C GLN A 88 -2.81 18.05 -12.38
N LYS A 89 -2.06 18.26 -11.31
CA LYS A 89 -1.72 19.57 -10.75
C LYS A 89 -0.24 19.86 -11.01
N LYS A 90 0.15 21.11 -10.76
CA LYS A 90 1.55 21.52 -10.87
C LYS A 90 2.40 20.78 -9.82
N PRO A 91 3.70 20.53 -10.11
CA PRO A 91 4.63 19.99 -9.13
C PRO A 91 4.60 20.81 -7.84
N MET A 92 4.82 20.14 -6.70
CA MET A 92 4.94 20.76 -5.38
C MET A 92 5.89 19.95 -4.51
N THR A 93 6.46 20.54 -3.46
CA THR A 93 7.28 19.78 -2.52
C THR A 93 6.43 19.01 -1.51
N VAL A 94 6.99 17.99 -0.87
CA VAL A 94 6.34 17.27 0.24
C VAL A 94 6.01 18.23 1.39
N GLY A 95 6.86 19.21 1.67
CA GLY A 95 6.58 20.25 2.68
C GLY A 95 5.36 21.11 2.33
N GLU A 96 5.20 21.49 1.06
CA GLU A 96 4.00 22.18 0.57
C GLU A 96 2.76 21.30 0.64
N TYR A 97 2.88 20.04 0.21
CA TYR A 97 1.82 19.04 0.26
C TYR A 97 1.34 18.80 1.71
N ARG A 98 2.26 18.69 2.67
CA ARG A 98 1.96 18.51 4.09
C ARG A 98 1.21 19.70 4.67
N ARG A 99 1.61 20.93 4.33
CA ARG A 99 0.86 22.15 4.74
C ARG A 99 -0.55 22.15 4.15
N LEU A 100 -0.71 21.73 2.90
CA LEU A 100 -2.01 21.63 2.25
C LEU A 100 -2.90 20.58 2.90
N ALA A 101 -2.37 19.37 3.13
CA ALA A 101 -3.07 18.24 3.75
C ALA A 101 -3.57 18.59 5.17
N ASN A 102 -2.83 19.41 5.92
CA ASN A 102 -3.17 19.83 7.27
C ASN A 102 -3.97 21.16 7.34
N SER A 103 -4.29 21.77 6.19
CA SER A 103 -5.14 22.97 6.18
C SER A 103 -6.59 22.63 6.54
N ASP A 104 -7.34 23.60 7.07
CA ASP A 104 -8.76 23.42 7.47
C ASP A 104 -9.65 22.86 6.34
N LYS A 105 -9.24 23.08 5.07
CA LYS A 105 -9.96 22.60 3.89
C LYS A 105 -9.79 21.09 3.67
N TYR A 106 -8.62 20.53 3.97
CA TYR A 106 -8.24 19.16 3.63
C TYR A 106 -7.93 18.28 4.83
N CYS A 107 -7.84 18.84 6.04
CA CYS A 107 -7.52 18.08 7.23
C CYS A 107 -8.55 16.99 7.51
N THR A 108 -8.10 15.92 8.15
CA THR A 108 -8.97 14.84 8.62
C THR A 108 -10.03 15.41 9.58
N PRO A 109 -11.33 15.15 9.36
CA PRO A 109 -12.38 15.65 10.22
C PRO A 109 -12.28 14.97 11.60
N ARG A 110 -12.72 15.68 12.64
CA ARG A 110 -12.89 15.07 13.96
C ARG A 110 -13.78 13.85 13.87
N HIS A 111 -13.39 12.75 14.50
CA HIS A 111 -14.11 11.48 14.49
C HIS A 111 -13.92 10.74 15.82
N GLN A 112 -14.84 9.84 16.14
CA GLN A 112 -14.80 9.07 17.39
C GLN A 112 -13.96 7.79 17.26
N ASP A 113 -14.13 7.09 16.15
CA ASP A 113 -13.50 5.82 15.84
C ASP A 113 -13.36 5.63 14.31
N PHE A 114 -12.81 4.50 13.90
CA PHE A 114 -12.64 4.17 12.47
C PHE A 114 -13.98 4.01 11.74
N ASP A 115 -15.04 3.54 12.41
CA ASP A 115 -16.34 3.36 11.76
C ASP A 115 -17.01 4.71 11.48
N ASP A 116 -16.89 5.67 12.40
CA ASP A 116 -17.32 7.05 12.19
C ASP A 116 -16.53 7.74 11.06
N LEU A 117 -15.21 7.51 11.02
CA LEU A 117 -14.38 8.03 9.95
C LEU A 117 -14.72 7.40 8.58
N GLU A 118 -14.98 6.10 8.53
CA GLU A 118 -15.43 5.40 7.32
C GLU A 118 -16.78 5.92 6.83
N ARG A 119 -17.76 6.10 7.73
CA ARG A 119 -19.05 6.72 7.37
C ARG A 119 -18.88 8.12 6.81
N LYS A 120 -18.00 8.93 7.41
CA LYS A 120 -17.68 10.29 6.92
C LYS A 120 -17.00 10.26 5.56
N TYR A 121 -16.11 9.31 5.31
CA TYR A 121 -15.47 9.13 4.02
C TYR A 121 -16.53 8.90 2.92
N TRP A 122 -17.37 7.87 3.06
CA TRP A 122 -18.38 7.51 2.06
C TRP A 122 -19.44 8.61 1.86
N LYS A 123 -19.86 9.27 2.95
CA LYS A 123 -20.83 10.37 2.88
C LYS A 123 -20.30 11.60 2.14
N ASN A 124 -19.00 11.89 2.26
CA ASN A 124 -18.41 13.13 1.77
C ASN A 124 -17.52 12.95 0.54
N LEU A 125 -17.45 11.74 -0.06
CA LEU A 125 -16.48 11.39 -1.10
C LEU A 125 -16.48 12.39 -2.28
N THR A 126 -17.65 12.84 -2.71
CA THR A 126 -17.84 13.79 -3.82
C THR A 126 -17.60 15.26 -3.46
N PHE A 127 -17.50 15.61 -2.18
CA PHE A 127 -17.30 16.98 -1.71
C PHE A 127 -15.84 17.28 -1.44
N VAL A 128 -15.29 18.36 -1.99
CA VAL A 128 -13.87 18.71 -1.88
C VAL A 128 -12.97 17.58 -2.39
N SER A 129 -12.53 17.71 -3.64
CA SER A 129 -11.61 16.78 -4.28
C SER A 129 -10.23 16.84 -3.61
N PRO A 130 -9.75 15.75 -2.99
CA PRO A 130 -8.43 15.70 -2.39
C PRO A 130 -7.34 15.68 -3.47
N ILE A 131 -6.09 15.94 -3.08
CA ILE A 131 -4.93 15.84 -3.96
C ILE A 131 -4.07 14.67 -3.49
N TYR A 132 -3.63 13.84 -4.42
CA TYR A 132 -2.84 12.66 -4.13
C TYR A 132 -1.47 12.75 -4.82
N GLY A 133 -0.39 12.59 -4.06
CA GLY A 133 0.95 12.42 -4.63
C GLY A 133 1.16 10.93 -4.87
N ALA A 134 0.81 10.44 -6.05
CA ALA A 134 0.91 9.03 -6.41
C ALA A 134 2.07 8.79 -7.38
N ASP A 135 2.51 7.53 -7.44
CA ASP A 135 3.40 7.00 -8.48
C ASP A 135 4.72 7.80 -8.62
N ILE A 136 5.29 8.22 -7.49
CA ILE A 136 6.61 8.87 -7.48
C ILE A 136 7.69 7.77 -7.40
N SER A 137 8.48 7.60 -8.46
CA SER A 137 9.60 6.64 -8.48
C SER A 137 10.61 6.96 -7.37
N GLY A 138 10.92 5.97 -6.54
CA GLY A 138 11.94 6.10 -5.49
C GLY A 138 11.67 5.23 -4.27
N SER A 139 12.63 5.21 -3.34
CA SER A 139 12.54 4.52 -2.05
C SER A 139 12.96 5.46 -0.93
N LEU A 140 12.31 5.33 0.22
CA LEU A 140 12.70 6.03 1.46
C LEU A 140 13.58 5.17 2.37
N TYR A 141 13.92 3.96 1.96
CA TYR A 141 14.78 3.07 2.74
C TYR A 141 16.21 3.65 2.82
N ASP A 142 16.84 3.56 3.99
CA ASP A 142 18.27 3.87 4.12
C ASP A 142 19.10 2.82 3.37
N ASN A 143 20.23 3.24 2.81
CA ASN A 143 21.10 2.39 1.97
C ASN A 143 21.64 1.13 2.70
N ASP A 144 21.69 1.14 4.04
CA ASP A 144 22.16 0.02 4.85
C ASP A 144 21.05 -0.99 5.21
N ILE A 145 19.82 -0.78 4.74
CA ILE A 145 18.69 -1.68 5.00
C ILE A 145 18.58 -2.72 3.89
N ASN A 146 18.91 -3.98 4.23
CA ASN A 146 18.77 -5.12 3.33
C ASN A 146 17.53 -5.99 3.63
N LEU A 147 16.94 -5.83 4.81
CA LEU A 147 15.79 -6.64 5.23
C LEU A 147 14.50 -6.00 4.75
N TRP A 148 13.71 -6.76 3.98
CA TRP A 148 12.40 -6.32 3.46
C TRP A 148 12.46 -4.95 2.77
N ASN A 149 13.54 -4.71 2.03
CA ASN A 149 13.72 -3.51 1.25
C ASN A 149 12.90 -3.61 -0.04
N ILE A 150 11.87 -2.78 -0.18
CA ILE A 150 10.97 -2.82 -1.35
C ILE A 150 11.72 -2.50 -2.65
N ALA A 151 12.84 -1.77 -2.57
CA ALA A 151 13.69 -1.51 -3.73
C ALA A 151 14.53 -2.71 -4.18
N GLY A 152 14.54 -3.80 -3.41
CA GLY A 152 15.31 -5.02 -3.71
C GLY A 152 14.89 -6.16 -2.79
N LEU A 153 13.79 -6.81 -3.13
CA LEU A 153 13.21 -7.91 -2.33
C LEU A 153 13.89 -9.26 -2.60
N ASN A 154 14.79 -9.32 -3.58
CA ASN A 154 15.44 -10.51 -4.12
C ASN A 154 14.44 -11.58 -4.56
N THR A 155 13.41 -11.17 -5.28
CA THR A 155 12.39 -12.07 -5.85
C THR A 155 12.68 -12.41 -7.30
N LEU A 156 11.88 -13.31 -7.89
CA LEU A 156 11.99 -13.62 -9.33
C LEU A 156 11.78 -12.40 -10.23
N LEU A 157 11.05 -11.37 -9.78
CA LEU A 157 10.85 -10.14 -10.53
C LEU A 157 12.15 -9.32 -10.66
N ASP A 158 13.03 -9.40 -9.66
CA ASP A 158 14.33 -8.72 -9.70
C ASP A 158 15.25 -9.38 -10.74
N MET A 159 15.11 -10.70 -10.97
CA MET A 159 15.83 -11.39 -12.05
C MET A 159 15.40 -10.92 -13.45
N VAL A 160 14.16 -10.45 -13.63
CA VAL A 160 13.72 -9.88 -14.92
C VAL A 160 14.50 -8.61 -15.25
N GLU A 161 14.80 -7.79 -14.24
CA GLU A 161 15.68 -6.65 -14.43
C GLU A 161 17.13 -7.09 -14.67
N HIS A 162 17.66 -7.95 -13.80
CA HIS A 162 19.08 -8.32 -13.84
C HIS A 162 19.48 -9.17 -15.05
N GLU A 163 18.65 -10.12 -15.47
CA GLU A 163 18.96 -11.07 -16.55
C GLU A 163 18.44 -10.59 -17.91
N CYS A 164 17.27 -9.95 -17.95
CA CYS A 164 16.64 -9.50 -19.20
C CYS A 164 16.83 -8.00 -19.48
N GLY A 165 17.28 -7.20 -18.50
CA GLY A 165 17.48 -5.77 -18.65
C GLY A 165 16.18 -4.96 -18.77
N ILE A 166 15.05 -5.52 -18.31
CA ILE A 166 13.72 -4.89 -18.45
C ILE A 166 13.33 -4.22 -17.14
N ILE A 167 13.18 -2.89 -17.18
CA ILE A 167 12.67 -2.09 -16.06
C ILE A 167 11.21 -1.72 -16.35
N ILE A 168 10.32 -2.02 -15.40
CA ILE A 168 8.90 -1.70 -15.46
C ILE A 168 8.58 -0.85 -14.23
N GLU A 169 8.40 0.46 -14.44
CA GLU A 169 8.18 1.41 -13.35
C GLU A 169 6.96 1.02 -12.50
N GLY A 170 7.16 0.86 -11.19
CA GLY A 170 6.11 0.44 -10.25
C GLY A 170 5.88 -1.05 -10.10
N VAL A 171 6.46 -1.88 -10.97
CA VAL A 171 6.33 -3.34 -10.91
C VAL A 171 7.59 -3.98 -10.34
N ASN A 172 8.76 -3.65 -10.86
CA ASN A 172 10.06 -4.06 -10.31
C ASN A 172 10.87 -2.89 -9.75
N THR A 173 10.26 -1.70 -9.66
CA THR A 173 10.84 -0.53 -9.00
C THR A 173 9.82 0.09 -8.03
N PRO A 174 10.27 0.63 -6.89
CA PRO A 174 9.37 1.11 -5.86
C PRO A 174 8.72 2.45 -6.24
N TYR A 175 7.44 2.59 -5.86
CA TYR A 175 6.72 3.85 -5.86
C TYR A 175 6.47 4.38 -4.45
N LEU A 176 6.56 5.71 -4.33
CA LEU A 176 6.20 6.47 -3.14
C LEU A 176 4.83 7.11 -3.33
N TYR A 177 4.09 7.16 -2.22
CA TYR A 177 2.72 7.64 -2.18
C TYR A 177 2.52 8.59 -1.00
N PHE A 178 2.18 9.85 -1.28
CA PHE A 178 1.83 10.86 -0.29
C PHE A 178 0.31 11.07 -0.30
N GLY A 179 -0.34 10.66 0.78
CA GLY A 179 -1.78 10.74 0.96
C GLY A 179 -2.23 11.89 1.86
N MET A 180 -3.48 12.29 1.68
CA MET A 180 -4.22 13.18 2.59
C MET A 180 -5.62 12.61 2.83
N TRP A 181 -6.39 13.23 3.72
CA TRP A 181 -7.77 12.81 3.96
C TRP A 181 -8.55 12.65 2.64
N LYS A 182 -9.24 11.52 2.50
CA LYS A 182 -10.03 11.07 1.34
C LYS A 182 -9.26 10.68 0.07
N THR A 183 -7.93 10.74 0.02
CA THR A 183 -7.24 10.20 -1.16
C THR A 183 -7.54 8.71 -1.31
N THR A 184 -7.88 8.28 -2.52
CA THR A 184 -8.52 6.99 -2.79
C THR A 184 -7.76 6.18 -3.82
N PHE A 185 -7.69 4.87 -3.60
CA PHE A 185 -7.36 3.88 -4.63
C PHE A 185 -8.64 3.17 -5.02
N ALA A 186 -8.96 3.16 -6.32
CA ALA A 186 -10.10 2.43 -6.83
C ALA A 186 -9.86 0.92 -6.76
N TRP A 187 -10.93 0.13 -6.89
CA TRP A 187 -10.84 -1.32 -6.99
C TRP A 187 -10.00 -1.74 -8.20
N HIS A 188 -8.94 -2.50 -7.97
CA HIS A 188 -8.08 -3.08 -9.01
C HIS A 188 -7.40 -4.35 -8.48
N THR A 189 -6.87 -5.15 -9.40
CA THR A 189 -5.77 -6.09 -9.13
C THR A 189 -4.49 -5.46 -9.66
N GLU A 190 -3.34 -5.90 -9.15
CA GLU A 190 -2.04 -5.44 -9.64
C GLU A 190 -1.83 -5.85 -11.10
N ASP A 191 -0.92 -5.18 -11.80
CA ASP A 191 -0.57 -5.53 -13.17
C ASP A 191 -0.11 -6.99 -13.27
N MET A 192 -0.60 -7.67 -14.31
CA MET A 192 -0.38 -9.11 -14.54
C MET A 192 -0.84 -10.02 -13.39
N ASP A 193 -1.72 -9.52 -12.52
CA ASP A 193 -2.10 -10.18 -11.27
C ASP A 193 -0.83 -10.62 -10.52
N LEU A 194 0.09 -9.68 -10.23
CA LEU A 194 1.30 -9.87 -9.41
C LEU A 194 1.09 -9.51 -7.93
N TYR A 195 1.92 -10.06 -7.04
CA TYR A 195 1.89 -9.68 -5.62
C TYR A 195 2.30 -8.22 -5.50
N SER A 196 1.67 -7.47 -4.59
CA SER A 196 2.19 -6.17 -4.16
C SER A 196 2.57 -6.17 -2.68
N ILE A 197 3.55 -5.33 -2.34
CA ILE A 197 3.92 -5.01 -0.96
C ILE A 197 3.79 -3.50 -0.75
N ASN A 198 3.17 -3.10 0.35
CA ASN A 198 3.00 -1.70 0.73
C ASN A 198 3.53 -1.50 2.14
N TYR A 199 4.47 -0.57 2.33
CA TYR A 199 4.95 -0.18 3.65
C TYR A 199 4.50 1.24 4.01
N LEU A 200 3.80 1.41 5.14
CA LEU A 200 3.40 2.72 5.63
C LEU A 200 4.54 3.37 6.44
N HIS A 201 5.37 4.16 5.75
CA HIS A 201 6.54 4.82 6.35
C HIS A 201 6.22 5.69 7.58
N PHE A 202 5.22 6.58 7.47
CA PHE A 202 4.76 7.46 8.55
C PHE A 202 3.39 8.08 8.20
N GLY A 203 2.79 8.79 9.15
CA GLY A 203 1.56 9.55 8.97
C GLY A 203 0.31 8.82 9.44
N GLU A 204 -0.84 9.22 8.90
CA GLU A 204 -2.15 8.70 9.28
C GLU A 204 -2.43 7.31 8.67
N PRO A 205 -3.32 6.50 9.29
CA PRO A 205 -3.62 5.15 8.82
C PRO A 205 -4.23 5.10 7.41
N LYS A 206 -3.99 3.98 6.72
CA LYS A 206 -4.63 3.62 5.45
C LYS A 206 -5.59 2.45 5.65
N SER A 207 -6.85 2.63 5.27
CA SER A 207 -7.89 1.58 5.35
C SER A 207 -7.99 0.83 4.03
N TRP A 208 -8.06 -0.50 4.11
CA TRP A 208 -8.11 -1.40 2.95
C TRP A 208 -9.42 -2.20 2.96
N LYS A 209 -9.98 -2.43 1.78
CA LYS A 209 -11.13 -3.32 1.57
C LYS A 209 -10.73 -4.33 0.50
N PRO A 210 -10.33 -5.57 0.86
CA PRO A 210 -10.08 -6.61 -0.13
C PRO A 210 -11.40 -7.31 -0.52
N THR A 211 -11.44 -7.86 -1.72
CA THR A 211 -12.46 -8.83 -2.13
C THR A 211 -11.96 -10.25 -1.87
N ILE A 212 -12.89 -11.15 -1.48
CA ILE A 212 -12.55 -12.57 -1.29
C ILE A 212 -12.17 -13.17 -2.63
N GLN A 213 -11.02 -13.85 -2.67
CA GLN A 213 -10.59 -14.57 -3.85
C GLN A 213 -11.30 -15.93 -3.92
N ASP A 214 -12.35 -16.03 -4.74
CA ASP A 214 -12.97 -17.32 -5.06
C ASP A 214 -12.46 -17.82 -6.43
N LYS A 215 -11.66 -18.89 -6.39
CA LYS A 215 -11.32 -19.81 -7.50
C LYS A 215 -10.48 -19.32 -8.69
N LYS A 216 -9.79 -18.18 -8.64
CA LYS A 216 -8.68 -17.91 -9.57
C LYS A 216 -7.48 -17.35 -8.82
N SER A 217 -6.32 -17.89 -9.16
CA SER A 217 -4.99 -17.59 -8.66
C SER A 217 -4.62 -16.14 -8.91
N SER A 218 -5.10 -15.25 -8.06
CA SER A 218 -4.62 -13.88 -7.98
C SER A 218 -3.81 -13.75 -6.68
N PRO A 219 -2.71 -13.02 -6.68
CA PRO A 219 -1.76 -13.01 -5.59
C PRO A 219 -2.18 -12.16 -4.39
N LEU A 220 -1.40 -12.28 -3.31
CA LEU A 220 -1.60 -11.63 -2.01
C LEU A 220 -1.02 -10.21 -2.01
N ASN A 221 -1.78 -9.23 -1.52
CA ASN A 221 -1.21 -7.94 -1.16
C ASN A 221 -0.69 -7.99 0.29
N VAL A 222 0.56 -7.59 0.51
CA VAL A 222 1.19 -7.59 1.85
C VAL A 222 1.34 -6.16 2.35
N LEU A 223 0.77 -5.88 3.52
CA LEU A 223 0.88 -4.59 4.18
C LEU A 223 1.88 -4.66 5.33
N GLY A 224 2.94 -3.87 5.24
CA GLY A 224 3.97 -3.65 6.26
C GLY A 224 3.80 -2.34 7.02
#